data_AF-A0A0D0BBG8-F1
#
_entry.id   AF-A0A0D0BBG8-F1
#
_cell.length_a   1.000
_cell.length_b   1.000
_cell.length_c   1.000
_cell.angle_alpha   90.00
_cell.angle_beta   90.00
_cell.angle_gamma   90.00
#
_symmetry.space_group_name_H-M   'P 1'
#
loop_
_entity.id
_entity.type
_entity.pdbx_description
1 polymer ?
#
loop_
_entity_poly.entity_id
_entity_poly.type
_entity_poly.pdbx_seq_one_letter_code
_entity_poly.pdbx_strand_id
1 'polypeptide(L)'
;MGQRHQAYIIARLVPRGSTDGKANYRCVGGALVYCILPIRAADRFLSLIQNPVNAALIREEIRSIQGKMGRHGEEPSIKFPCPHSQYLLGTAFNIDLDDKYIHSGSLRRSLLPATNGCWDVHNNDGLTLLDITDPLKPSYAFCTSGGSCSADAYFHSYYWNEGKLEPEVQLLARFRNVRLLSTNTLAEAWPDSF
;
A
#
# COMPACT_ATOMS: atom_id res chain seq x y z
N MET A 1 -12.37 15.22 13.82
CA MET A 1 -12.08 13.77 13.78
C MET A 1 -11.40 13.49 12.45
N GLY A 2 -10.19 12.93 12.45
CA GLY A 2 -9.40 12.75 11.21
C GLY A 2 -10.04 11.78 10.22
N GLN A 3 -9.73 11.95 8.94
CA GLN A 3 -10.12 11.04 7.85
C GLN A 3 -9.41 9.69 8.04
N ARG A 4 -10.16 8.59 7.98
CA ARG A 4 -9.62 7.23 8.13
C ARG A 4 -9.30 6.68 6.76
N HIS A 5 -8.02 6.56 6.47
CA HIS A 5 -7.50 6.03 5.22
C HIS A 5 -6.82 4.68 5.47
N GLN A 6 -6.73 3.84 4.44
CA GLN A 6 -6.02 2.57 4.54
C GLN A 6 -4.94 2.46 3.48
N ALA A 7 -3.77 2.00 3.87
CA ALA A 7 -2.68 1.70 2.96
C ALA A 7 -2.39 0.21 2.97
N TYR A 8 -2.22 -0.39 1.80
CA TYR A 8 -1.90 -1.80 1.63
C TYR A 8 -0.69 -1.97 0.74
N ILE A 9 0.13 -2.97 1.07
CA ILE A 9 1.23 -3.43 0.26
C ILE A 9 0.88 -4.78 -0.37
N ILE A 10 1.15 -4.90 -1.67
CA ILE A 10 0.94 -6.12 -2.45
C ILE A 10 2.24 -6.59 -3.07
N ALA A 11 2.37 -7.89 -3.32
CA ALA A 11 3.50 -8.47 -4.03
C ALA A 11 3.03 -9.64 -4.91
N ARG A 12 3.76 -9.94 -5.99
CA ARG A 12 3.56 -11.17 -6.77
C ARG A 12 4.23 -12.35 -6.10
N LEU A 13 3.43 -13.34 -5.75
CA LEU A 13 3.86 -14.56 -5.08
C LEU A 13 3.35 -15.77 -5.85
N VAL A 14 4.17 -16.83 -5.91
CA VAL A 14 3.71 -18.16 -6.31
C VAL A 14 2.95 -18.75 -5.11
N PRO A 15 1.65 -19.06 -5.24
CA PRO A 15 0.89 -19.64 -4.15
C PRO A 15 1.42 -21.04 -3.78
N ARG A 16 1.24 -21.42 -2.51
CA ARG A 16 1.55 -22.78 -2.05
C ARG A 16 0.74 -23.80 -2.84
N GLY A 17 1.40 -24.84 -3.33
CA GLY A 17 0.73 -25.89 -4.10
C GLY A 17 0.41 -25.52 -5.55
N SER A 18 0.85 -24.35 -6.03
CA SER A 18 0.81 -24.04 -7.47
C SER A 18 1.61 -25.09 -8.26
N THR A 19 0.95 -25.73 -9.21
CA THR A 19 1.54 -26.74 -10.09
C THR A 19 2.10 -26.15 -11.38
N ASP A 20 1.63 -24.96 -11.76
CA ASP A 20 2.03 -24.22 -12.95
C ASP A 20 3.13 -23.17 -12.68
N GLY A 21 3.51 -22.97 -11.41
CA GLY A 21 4.46 -21.96 -10.98
C GLY A 21 3.99 -20.52 -11.22
N LYS A 22 2.70 -20.32 -11.49
CA LYS A 22 2.16 -19.00 -11.83
C LYS A 22 2.10 -18.11 -10.60
N ALA A 23 2.79 -16.98 -10.67
CA ALA A 23 2.74 -15.96 -9.63
C ALA A 23 1.50 -15.07 -9.78
N ASN A 24 0.77 -14.88 -8.68
CA ASN A 24 -0.40 -14.01 -8.57
C ASN A 24 -0.10 -12.88 -7.58
N TYR A 25 -0.73 -11.72 -7.75
CA TYR A 25 -0.69 -10.67 -6.73
C TYR A 25 -1.39 -11.10 -5.44
N ARG A 26 -0.80 -10.75 -4.29
CA ARG A 26 -1.37 -10.99 -2.97
C ARG A 26 -1.05 -9.82 -2.04
N CYS A 27 -2.00 -9.46 -1.18
CA CYS A 27 -1.74 -8.57 -0.05
C CYS A 27 -0.71 -9.20 0.89
N VAL A 28 0.29 -8.42 1.28
CA VAL A 28 1.35 -8.85 2.21
C VAL A 28 1.42 -7.98 3.48
N GLY A 29 0.49 -7.03 3.61
CA GLY A 29 0.31 -6.23 4.82
C GLY A 29 -0.48 -4.95 4.53
N GLY A 30 -0.96 -4.31 5.58
CA GLY A 30 -1.57 -2.99 5.49
C GLY A 30 -1.44 -2.16 6.76
N ALA A 31 -1.99 -0.97 6.73
CA ALA A 31 -2.09 -0.04 7.85
C ALA A 31 -3.37 0.81 7.75
N LEU A 32 -4.03 1.03 8.89
CA LEU A 32 -5.08 2.02 9.08
C LEU A 32 -4.46 3.31 9.61
N VAL A 33 -4.68 4.41 8.92
CA VAL A 33 -3.94 5.65 9.11
C VAL A 33 -4.90 6.83 9.18
N TYR A 34 -4.53 7.81 10.00
CA TYR A 34 -5.21 9.11 10.07
C TYR A 34 -4.29 10.12 9.38
N CYS A 35 -4.33 10.18 8.05
CA CYS A 35 -3.39 11.02 7.30
C CYS A 35 -4.14 12.17 6.63
N ILE A 36 -3.57 13.38 6.69
CA ILE A 36 -4.12 14.55 6.01
C ILE A 36 -3.83 14.48 4.49
N LEU A 37 -2.75 13.77 4.08
CA LEU A 37 -2.33 13.64 2.67
C LEU A 37 -1.73 12.24 2.39
N PRO A 38 -2.55 11.23 2.03
CA PRO A 38 -2.09 9.89 1.67
C PRO A 38 -1.03 9.87 0.55
N ILE A 39 -1.06 10.84 -0.36
CA ILE A 39 -0.07 10.97 -1.44
C ILE A 39 1.34 11.25 -0.90
N ARG A 40 1.47 12.12 0.11
CA ARG A 40 2.77 12.42 0.75
C ARG A 40 3.32 11.21 1.49
N ALA A 41 2.45 10.45 2.16
CA ALA A 41 2.85 9.22 2.83
C ALA A 41 3.28 8.14 1.82
N ALA A 42 2.57 8.03 0.70
CA ALA A 42 2.94 7.14 -0.38
C ALA A 42 4.31 7.49 -0.99
N ASP A 43 4.60 8.77 -1.30
CA ASP A 43 5.91 9.19 -1.84
C ASP A 43 7.06 8.86 -0.90
N ARG A 44 6.85 9.09 0.40
CA ARG A 44 7.82 8.70 1.44
C ARG A 44 8.03 7.19 1.47
N PHE A 45 6.96 6.40 1.41
CA PHE A 45 7.08 4.95 1.35
C PHE A 45 7.85 4.49 0.11
N LEU A 46 7.52 5.04 -1.08
CA LEU A 46 8.23 4.73 -2.33
C LEU A 46 9.73 5.04 -2.21
N SER A 47 10.07 6.19 -1.62
CA SER A 47 11.47 6.56 -1.34
C SER A 47 12.15 5.59 -0.37
N LEU A 48 11.44 5.15 0.68
CA LEU A 48 11.96 4.20 1.67
C LEU A 48 12.26 2.83 1.04
N ILE A 49 11.35 2.29 0.23
CA ILE A 49 11.55 0.96 -0.38
C ILE A 49 12.62 0.96 -1.48
N GLN A 50 12.87 2.12 -2.11
CA GLN A 50 13.90 2.28 -3.13
C GLN A 50 15.31 2.42 -2.54
N ASN A 51 15.45 2.69 -1.23
CA ASN A 51 16.76 2.65 -0.57
C ASN A 51 17.40 1.25 -0.74
N PRO A 52 18.67 1.13 -1.17
CA PRO A 52 19.27 -0.17 -1.49
C PRO A 52 19.20 -1.21 -0.37
N VAL A 53 19.35 -0.79 0.89
CA VAL A 53 19.31 -1.69 2.05
C VAL A 53 17.88 -2.18 2.28
N ASN A 54 16.91 -1.27 2.26
CA ASN A 54 15.50 -1.63 2.39
C ASN A 54 15.05 -2.52 1.22
N ALA A 55 15.44 -2.20 -0.01
CA ALA A 55 15.12 -2.99 -1.19
C ALA A 55 15.65 -4.43 -1.08
N ALA A 56 16.87 -4.61 -0.55
CA ALA A 56 17.43 -5.93 -0.32
C ALA A 56 16.65 -6.73 0.73
N LEU A 57 16.26 -6.08 1.84
CA LEU A 57 15.44 -6.71 2.89
C LEU A 57 14.05 -7.08 2.38
N ILE A 58 13.37 -6.19 1.64
CA ILE A 58 12.04 -6.45 1.09
C ILE A 58 12.06 -7.61 0.09
N ARG A 59 13.08 -7.65 -0.79
CA ARG A 59 13.27 -8.78 -1.70
C ARG A 59 13.45 -10.08 -0.93
N GLU A 60 14.15 -10.02 0.20
CA GLU A 60 14.32 -11.19 1.04
C GLU A 60 13.02 -11.66 1.69
N GLU A 61 12.22 -10.74 2.21
CA GLU A 61 10.90 -11.06 2.75
C GLU A 61 10.04 -11.73 1.68
N ILE A 62 9.95 -11.13 0.48
CA ILE A 62 9.18 -11.68 -0.64
C ILE A 62 9.69 -13.05 -1.04
N ARG A 63 11.01 -13.24 -1.17
CA ARG A 63 11.62 -14.54 -1.47
C ARG A 63 11.29 -15.58 -0.41
N SER A 64 11.33 -15.19 0.87
CA SER A 64 11.10 -16.09 1.99
C SER A 64 9.66 -16.63 2.05
N ILE A 65 8.69 -15.93 1.47
CA ILE A 65 7.27 -16.31 1.47
C ILE A 65 6.78 -16.94 0.16
N GLN A 66 7.63 -17.02 -0.87
CA GLN A 66 7.30 -17.72 -2.12
C GLN A 66 6.92 -19.18 -1.83
N GLY A 67 5.78 -19.62 -2.39
CA GLY A 67 5.26 -20.99 -2.22
C GLY A 67 4.80 -21.33 -0.80
N LYS A 68 4.74 -20.36 0.12
CA LYS A 68 4.34 -20.58 1.53
C LYS A 68 2.96 -20.07 1.88
N MET A 69 2.36 -19.23 1.05
CA MET A 69 1.03 -18.63 1.29
C MET A 69 0.01 -19.12 0.26
N GLY A 70 -1.24 -19.32 0.69
CA GLY A 70 -2.37 -19.51 -0.23
C GLY A 70 -2.76 -18.21 -0.95
N ARG A 71 -3.75 -18.29 -1.83
CA ARG A 71 -4.39 -17.08 -2.41
C ARG A 71 -5.22 -16.34 -1.35
N HIS A 72 -5.85 -15.24 -1.73
CA HIS A 72 -6.79 -14.56 -0.85
C HIS A 72 -7.94 -15.52 -0.46
N GLY A 73 -8.28 -15.57 0.82
CA GLY A 73 -9.28 -16.51 1.35
C GLY A 73 -8.83 -17.98 1.46
N GLU A 74 -7.62 -18.34 1.03
CA GLU A 74 -7.12 -19.72 1.04
C GLU A 74 -6.02 -19.94 2.09
N GLU A 75 -5.92 -21.17 2.60
CA GLU A 75 -4.86 -21.61 3.50
C GLU A 75 -3.60 -22.07 2.73
N PRO A 76 -2.38 -21.94 3.29
CA PRO A 76 -2.07 -21.36 4.59
C PRO A 76 -2.16 -19.82 4.59
N SER A 77 -2.83 -19.27 5.60
CA SER A 77 -2.95 -17.82 5.78
C SER A 77 -1.90 -17.29 6.76
N ILE A 78 -1.00 -16.42 6.28
CA ILE A 78 0.01 -15.75 7.11
C ILE A 78 -0.44 -14.31 7.33
N LYS A 79 -0.67 -13.92 8.59
CA LYS A 79 -1.19 -12.58 8.93
C LYS A 79 -0.24 -11.44 8.60
N PHE A 80 1.06 -11.63 8.86
CA PHE A 80 2.08 -10.60 8.70
C PHE A 80 3.33 -11.20 8.02
N PRO A 81 3.25 -11.47 6.70
CA PRO A 81 4.30 -12.17 5.97
C PRO A 81 5.55 -11.31 5.71
N CYS A 82 5.40 -9.98 5.66
CA CYS A 82 6.49 -9.03 5.40
C CYS A 82 6.61 -7.98 6.52
N PRO A 83 7.08 -8.35 7.73
CA PRO A 83 7.13 -7.46 8.89
C PRO A 83 7.97 -6.19 8.69
N HIS A 84 9.10 -6.24 7.98
CA HIS A 84 9.95 -5.09 7.67
C HIS A 84 9.25 -4.14 6.68
N SER A 85 8.70 -4.68 5.59
CA SER A 85 7.90 -3.90 4.63
C SER A 85 6.72 -3.19 5.31
N GLN A 86 6.06 -3.89 6.23
CA GLN A 86 4.93 -3.35 6.98
C GLN A 86 5.36 -2.31 8.04
N TYR A 87 6.54 -2.48 8.64
CA TYR A 87 7.15 -1.45 9.48
C TYR A 87 7.43 -0.18 8.68
N LEU A 88 8.01 -0.29 7.48
CA LEU A 88 8.22 0.86 6.58
C LEU A 88 6.89 1.53 6.21
N LEU A 89 5.85 0.74 5.94
CA LEU A 89 4.52 1.27 5.63
C LEU A 89 3.97 2.09 6.80
N GLY A 90 3.97 1.50 8.00
CA GLY A 90 3.45 2.18 9.18
C GLY A 90 4.27 3.41 9.58
N THR A 91 5.59 3.42 9.39
CA THR A 91 6.40 4.63 9.61
C THR A 91 6.09 5.73 8.59
N ALA A 92 5.94 5.38 7.31
CA ALA A 92 5.64 6.34 6.25
C ALA A 92 4.28 7.01 6.43
N PHE A 93 3.26 6.28 6.92
CA PHE A 93 1.90 6.80 7.03
C PHE A 93 1.51 7.32 8.42
N ASN A 94 2.19 6.93 9.50
CA ASN A 94 1.84 7.41 10.84
C ASN A 94 2.64 8.62 11.31
N ILE A 95 3.79 8.89 10.72
CA ILE A 95 4.64 10.01 11.13
C ILE A 95 4.29 11.22 10.26
N ASP A 96 3.93 12.33 10.89
CA ASP A 96 3.90 13.64 10.27
C ASP A 96 5.23 14.35 10.52
N LEU A 97 5.99 14.62 9.46
CA LEU A 97 7.28 15.30 9.59
C LEU A 97 7.13 16.81 9.71
N ASP A 98 6.02 17.37 9.21
CA ASP A 98 5.78 18.81 9.21
C ASP A 98 5.30 19.25 10.60
N ASP A 99 4.34 18.51 11.17
CA ASP A 99 3.79 18.77 12.50
C ASP A 99 4.52 18.02 13.63
N LYS A 100 5.55 17.21 13.29
CA LYS A 100 6.31 16.34 14.23
C LYS A 100 5.38 15.48 15.11
N TYR A 101 4.30 15.00 14.51
CA TYR A 101 3.20 14.32 15.19
C TYR A 101 3.09 12.86 14.75
N ILE A 102 2.62 11.98 15.64
CA ILE A 102 2.34 10.59 15.30
C ILE A 102 0.83 10.39 15.33
N HIS A 103 0.24 10.22 14.15
CA HIS A 103 -1.21 10.22 13.92
C HIS A 103 -1.97 9.05 14.55
N SER A 104 -1.27 7.96 14.87
CA SER A 104 -1.85 6.76 15.47
C SER A 104 -1.00 6.30 16.66
N GLY A 105 -1.63 6.03 17.81
CA GLY A 105 -0.95 5.69 19.08
C GLY A 105 0.29 4.80 18.95
N SER A 106 0.16 3.47 19.02
CA SER A 106 1.29 2.57 18.76
C SER A 106 1.25 2.06 17.32
N LEU A 107 2.41 1.96 16.68
CA LEU A 107 2.56 1.40 15.31
C LEU A 107 1.79 0.09 15.16
N ARG A 108 1.89 -0.81 16.15
CA ARG A 108 1.19 -2.10 16.17
C ARG A 108 -0.33 -2.00 16.06
N ARG A 109 -0.95 -0.96 16.63
CA ARG A 109 -2.42 -0.77 16.56
C ARG A 109 -2.88 -0.29 15.19
N SER A 110 -1.99 0.29 14.39
CA SER A 110 -2.29 0.72 13.03
C SER A 110 -2.16 -0.39 11.99
N LEU A 111 -1.43 -1.48 12.28
CA LEU A 111 -1.15 -2.51 11.29
C LEU A 111 -2.38 -3.39 10.99
N LEU A 112 -2.61 -3.64 9.71
CA LEU A 112 -3.66 -4.50 9.20
C LEU A 112 -3.06 -5.83 8.68
N PRO A 113 -3.65 -6.99 9.00
CA PRO A 113 -3.21 -8.27 8.48
C PRO A 113 -3.34 -8.39 6.96
N ALA A 114 -2.44 -9.14 6.33
CA ALA A 114 -2.50 -9.53 4.92
C ALA A 114 -3.75 -10.36 4.55
N THR A 115 -4.40 -10.95 5.55
CA THR A 115 -5.60 -11.76 5.41
C THR A 115 -6.87 -10.93 5.27
N ASN A 116 -6.84 -9.64 5.61
CA ASN A 116 -8.01 -8.78 5.51
C ASN A 116 -8.38 -8.50 4.05
N GLY A 117 -9.68 -8.37 3.79
CA GLY A 117 -10.21 -7.67 2.64
C GLY A 117 -9.83 -6.19 2.70
N CYS A 118 -9.65 -5.56 1.54
CA CYS A 118 -9.19 -4.17 1.46
C CYS A 118 -10.20 -3.15 1.99
N TRP A 119 -11.45 -3.55 2.23
CA TRP A 119 -12.53 -2.70 2.75
C TRP A 119 -13.09 -3.19 4.10
N ASP A 120 -12.50 -4.21 4.72
CA ASP A 120 -13.03 -4.85 5.94
C ASP A 120 -12.97 -3.98 7.20
N VAL A 121 -12.29 -2.84 7.13
CA VAL A 121 -12.07 -1.93 8.26
C VAL A 121 -12.73 -0.60 7.97
N HIS A 122 -13.15 0.13 9.02
CA HIS A 122 -13.81 1.43 8.89
C HIS A 122 -12.97 2.46 8.12
N ASN A 123 -13.22 2.54 6.82
CA ASN A 123 -12.67 3.49 5.88
C ASN A 123 -13.74 4.53 5.52
N ASN A 124 -13.41 5.81 5.55
CA ASN A 124 -14.29 6.86 5.04
C ASN A 124 -13.57 7.85 4.13
N ASP A 125 -12.33 7.52 3.72
CA ASP A 125 -11.51 8.31 2.82
C ASP A 125 -11.27 7.49 1.55
N GLY A 126 -10.22 6.66 1.50
CA GLY A 126 -9.92 5.82 0.37
C GLY A 126 -8.84 4.79 0.70
N LEU A 127 -8.31 4.16 -0.35
CA LEU A 127 -7.20 3.22 -0.25
C LEU A 127 -5.96 3.78 -0.94
N THR A 128 -4.79 3.44 -0.40
CA THR A 128 -3.52 3.47 -1.13
C THR A 128 -3.01 2.06 -1.27
N LEU A 129 -2.66 1.68 -2.49
CA LEU A 129 -2.17 0.35 -2.85
C LEU A 129 -0.76 0.51 -3.42
N LEU A 130 0.19 -0.25 -2.88
CA LEU A 130 1.61 -0.13 -3.18
C LEU A 130 2.16 -1.51 -3.55
N ASP A 131 2.62 -1.67 -4.78
CA ASP A 131 3.26 -2.89 -5.27
C ASP A 131 4.75 -2.86 -4.95
N ILE A 132 5.16 -3.80 -4.10
CA ILE A 132 6.56 -3.96 -3.65
C ILE A 132 7.26 -5.16 -4.30
N THR A 133 6.65 -5.78 -5.32
CA THR A 133 7.21 -6.96 -6.03
C THR A 133 8.66 -6.71 -6.47
N ASP A 134 8.93 -5.54 -7.06
CA ASP A 134 10.29 -5.02 -7.27
C ASP A 134 10.39 -3.65 -6.59
N PRO A 135 11.06 -3.56 -5.42
CA PRO A 135 11.15 -2.30 -4.66
C PRO A 135 11.82 -1.16 -5.43
N LEU A 136 12.62 -1.45 -6.46
CA LEU A 136 13.26 -0.44 -7.30
C LEU A 136 12.37 0.03 -8.46
N LYS A 137 11.32 -0.72 -8.78
CA LYS A 137 10.33 -0.39 -9.82
C LYS A 137 8.91 -0.55 -9.26
N PRO A 138 8.58 0.20 -8.20
CA PRO A 138 7.31 0.04 -7.54
C PRO A 138 6.17 0.53 -8.43
N SER A 139 4.96 0.10 -8.10
CA SER A 139 3.72 0.56 -8.73
C SER A 139 2.73 0.95 -7.66
N TYR A 140 1.73 1.74 -8.02
CA TYR A 140 0.75 2.22 -7.03
C TYR A 140 -0.65 2.34 -7.63
N ALA A 141 -1.65 2.42 -6.77
CA ALA A 141 -2.95 2.97 -7.10
C ALA A 141 -3.55 3.64 -5.85
N PHE A 142 -4.37 4.67 -6.07
CA PHE A 142 -5.31 5.13 -5.04
C PHE A 142 -6.69 4.60 -5.39
N CYS A 143 -7.52 4.26 -4.40
CA CYS A 143 -8.92 3.91 -4.67
C CYS A 143 -9.86 4.81 -3.88
N THR A 144 -10.90 5.26 -4.55
CA THR A 144 -12.05 5.94 -3.95
C THR A 144 -13.29 5.09 -4.19
N SER A 145 -14.47 5.56 -3.78
CA SER A 145 -15.75 4.94 -4.15
C SER A 145 -15.96 4.81 -5.67
N GLY A 146 -15.26 5.62 -6.49
CA GLY A 146 -15.29 5.55 -7.95
C GLY A 146 -14.33 4.53 -8.57
N GLY A 147 -13.60 3.76 -7.75
CA GLY A 147 -12.61 2.79 -8.20
C GLY A 147 -11.16 3.29 -8.11
N SER A 148 -10.24 2.57 -8.77
CA SER A 148 -8.82 2.88 -8.76
C SER A 148 -8.48 4.07 -9.64
N CYS A 149 -7.58 4.93 -9.18
CA CYS A 149 -7.22 6.18 -9.83
C CYS A 149 -5.74 6.56 -9.59
N SER A 150 -5.25 7.50 -10.40
CA SER A 150 -3.90 8.06 -10.27
C SER A 150 -3.79 9.04 -9.09
N ALA A 151 -2.57 9.47 -8.79
CA ALA A 151 -2.31 10.47 -7.77
C ALA A 151 -2.98 11.82 -8.11
N ASP A 152 -2.91 12.26 -9.37
CA ASP A 152 -3.57 13.49 -9.84
C ASP A 152 -5.09 13.40 -9.67
N ALA A 153 -5.70 12.29 -10.10
CA ALA A 153 -7.15 12.10 -9.99
C ALA A 153 -7.61 12.03 -8.53
N TYR A 154 -6.87 11.31 -7.68
CA TYR A 154 -7.14 11.27 -6.23
C TYR A 154 -6.96 12.67 -5.61
N PHE A 155 -5.90 13.39 -5.96
CA PHE A 155 -5.68 14.75 -5.44
C PHE A 155 -6.83 15.69 -5.80
N HIS A 156 -7.27 15.67 -7.07
CA HIS A 156 -8.36 16.53 -7.53
C HIS A 156 -9.71 16.14 -6.93
N SER A 157 -9.97 14.86 -6.62
CA SER A 157 -11.23 14.48 -5.99
C SER A 157 -11.35 14.96 -4.54
N TYR A 158 -10.24 15.18 -3.83
CA TYR A 158 -10.24 15.55 -2.41
C TYR A 158 -9.84 17.00 -2.12
N TYR A 159 -8.87 17.56 -2.84
CA TYR A 159 -8.20 18.82 -2.45
C TYR A 159 -8.44 19.99 -3.41
N TRP A 160 -9.30 19.83 -4.42
CA TRP A 160 -9.60 20.87 -5.42
C TRP A 160 -9.97 22.23 -4.83
N ASN A 161 -10.56 22.26 -3.62
CA ASN A 161 -11.03 23.48 -2.96
C ASN A 161 -10.08 24.06 -1.88
N GLU A 162 -8.95 23.42 -1.57
CA GLU A 162 -8.14 23.81 -0.38
C GLU A 162 -7.01 24.82 -0.63
N GLY A 163 -6.82 25.34 -1.86
CA GLY A 163 -5.91 26.47 -2.13
C GLY A 163 -4.41 26.23 -1.86
N LYS A 164 -4.00 25.01 -1.47
CA LYS A 164 -2.62 24.60 -1.21
C LYS A 164 -2.09 23.80 -2.40
N LEU A 165 -1.64 24.49 -3.44
CA LEU A 165 -1.28 23.87 -4.73
C LEU A 165 0.23 23.67 -4.95
N GLU A 166 1.10 24.54 -4.42
CA GLU A 166 2.50 24.62 -4.88
C GLU A 166 3.39 23.43 -4.46
N PRO A 167 3.50 23.03 -3.17
CA PRO A 167 4.23 21.82 -2.76
C PRO A 167 3.70 20.53 -3.41
N GLU A 168 2.42 20.50 -3.75
CA GLU A 168 1.69 19.34 -4.24
C GLU A 168 1.95 19.08 -5.73
N VAL A 169 2.22 20.10 -6.55
CA VAL A 169 2.52 19.90 -7.99
C VAL A 169 3.78 19.06 -8.20
N GLN A 170 4.85 19.33 -7.44
CA GLN A 170 6.10 18.57 -7.56
C GLN A 170 5.92 17.12 -7.11
N LEU A 171 5.12 16.91 -6.06
CA LEU A 171 4.76 15.59 -5.56
C LEU A 171 3.98 14.80 -6.61
N LEU A 172 2.95 15.40 -7.23
CA LEU A 172 2.18 14.76 -8.28
C LEU A 172 3.04 14.41 -9.51
N ALA A 173 3.98 15.29 -9.87
CA ALA A 173 4.92 15.04 -10.96
C ALA A 173 5.78 13.78 -10.74
N ARG A 174 6.16 13.45 -9.49
CA ARG A 174 6.88 12.21 -9.18
C ARG A 174 6.04 10.98 -9.49
N PHE A 175 4.77 10.99 -9.09
CA PHE A 175 3.85 9.88 -9.30
C PHE A 175 3.54 9.60 -10.77
N ARG A 176 3.61 10.61 -11.65
CA ARG A 176 3.44 10.41 -13.10
C ARG A 176 4.48 9.48 -13.71
N ASN A 177 5.65 9.34 -13.08
CA ASN A 177 6.71 8.41 -13.50
C ASN A 177 6.63 7.04 -12.82
N VAL A 178 5.68 6.84 -11.90
CA VAL A 178 5.47 5.57 -11.22
C VAL A 178 4.33 4.83 -11.92
N ARG A 179 4.50 3.53 -12.16
CA ARG A 179 3.50 2.73 -12.88
C ARG A 179 2.21 2.66 -12.07
N LEU A 180 1.07 2.91 -12.71
CA LEU A 180 -0.25 2.72 -12.11
C LEU A 180 -0.63 1.22 -12.13
N LEU A 181 -1.20 0.74 -11.04
CA LEU A 181 -1.76 -0.61 -10.95
C LEU A 181 -3.07 -0.68 -11.74
N SER A 182 -3.25 -1.79 -12.45
CA SER A 182 -4.49 -2.06 -13.18
C SER A 182 -5.55 -2.63 -12.24
N THR A 183 -6.83 -2.46 -12.58
CA THR A 183 -7.95 -3.11 -11.86
C THR A 183 -7.77 -4.62 -11.77
N ASN A 184 -7.27 -5.26 -12.84
CA ASN A 184 -6.99 -6.71 -12.84
C ASN A 184 -5.95 -7.10 -11.78
N THR A 185 -4.96 -6.24 -11.51
CA THR A 185 -3.99 -6.47 -10.44
C THR A 185 -4.65 -6.41 -9.06
N LEU A 186 -5.60 -5.49 -8.87
CA LEU A 186 -6.34 -5.35 -7.61
C LEU A 186 -7.29 -6.52 -7.39
N ALA A 187 -8.02 -6.93 -8.43
CA ALA A 187 -8.88 -8.12 -8.43
C ALA A 187 -8.10 -9.41 -8.17
N GLU A 188 -6.85 -9.50 -8.62
CA GLU A 188 -6.01 -10.66 -8.30
C GLU A 188 -5.62 -10.72 -6.82
N ALA A 189 -5.38 -9.56 -6.19
CA ALA A 189 -5.03 -9.46 -4.77
C ALA A 189 -6.26 -9.60 -3.82
N TRP A 190 -7.43 -9.12 -4.25
CA TRP A 190 -8.72 -9.19 -3.57
C TRP A 190 -9.87 -9.45 -4.55
N PRO A 191 -10.14 -10.72 -4.92
CA PRO A 191 -11.13 -11.08 -5.94
C PRO A 191 -12.56 -10.67 -5.61
N ASP A 192 -12.93 -10.62 -4.32
CA ASP A 192 -14.28 -10.31 -3.90
C ASP A 192 -14.54 -8.78 -3.80
N SER A 193 -13.53 -7.95 -4.08
CA SER A 193 -13.58 -6.49 -3.88
C SER A 193 -13.42 -5.68 -5.17
N PHE A 194 -12.91 -6.26 -6.26
CA PHE A 194 -12.58 -5.57 -7.51
C PHE A 194 -12.88 -6.42 -8.75
#